data_AF-A0A382DIG5-F1
#
_entry.id   AF-A0A382DIG5-F1
#
_cell.length_a   1.000
_cell.length_b   1.000
_cell.length_c   1.000
_cell.angle_alpha   90.00
_cell.angle_beta   90.00
_cell.angle_gamma   90.00
#
_symmetry.space_group_name_H-M   'P 1'
#
loop_
_entity.id
_entity.type
_entity.pdbx_description
1 polymer ?
#
loop_
_entity_poly.entity_id
_entity_poly.type
_entity_poly.pdbx_seq_one_letter_code
_entity_poly.pdbx_strand_id
1 'polypeptide(L)'
;AGAASHSAFSYSLASGTDDYTITNAEFATGYDFFADAESVDLALLLCGPSTTSSDATGDTKATYVMDIATARKDCVAFISPANADVVGVANAVTQTQNVVGFADGLPSTSYAVIDSGYKYMFDKYNDVYRWVPLNGDTAGLCARTDSIADPWFSPGGFNRGQIRGAVKLAYNPTQLQRDELYKSRVNPVVAFPGQGTVLFGDKTAQSKPSAFDRINVRRLFIVLEKTVSTAAKFQLFEFNDEYTRANFRNLVEPFLRDVQGRRGVTDFAVVCDGSNNTADVIDRNEFRADIFVKPNRSINFIQLNFVATRTGVAFSEVAGA
;
A
#
# COMPACT_ATOMS: atom_id res chain seq x y z
N ALA A 1 -57.36 -23.79 -31.97
CA ALA A 1 -56.53 -23.14 -30.94
C ALA A 1 -56.29 -24.15 -29.82
N GLY A 2 -55.08 -24.70 -29.70
CA GLY A 2 -54.72 -25.62 -28.62
C GLY A 2 -54.28 -24.81 -27.41
N ALA A 3 -55.02 -24.90 -26.31
CA ALA A 3 -54.63 -24.29 -25.05
C ALA A 3 -53.46 -25.10 -24.46
N ALA A 4 -52.25 -24.56 -24.51
CA ALA A 4 -51.10 -25.13 -23.81
C ALA A 4 -51.35 -25.07 -22.30
N SER A 5 -51.52 -26.22 -21.65
CA SER A 5 -51.59 -26.33 -20.20
C SER A 5 -50.21 -26.03 -19.62
N HIS A 6 -50.10 -24.91 -18.89
CA HIS A 6 -48.89 -24.58 -18.14
C HIS A 6 -49.06 -25.09 -16.70
N SER A 7 -48.19 -25.99 -16.26
CA SER A 7 -48.13 -26.43 -14.87
C SER A 7 -47.24 -25.46 -14.09
N ALA A 8 -47.82 -24.66 -13.21
CA ALA A 8 -47.06 -23.80 -12.31
C ALA A 8 -46.47 -24.66 -11.18
N PHE A 9 -45.15 -24.74 -11.11
CA PHE A 9 -44.45 -25.35 -9.97
C PHE A 9 -44.22 -24.29 -8.88
N SER A 10 -44.59 -24.62 -7.64
CA SER A 10 -44.29 -23.82 -6.45
C SER A 10 -43.32 -24.63 -5.59
N TYR A 11 -42.04 -24.24 -5.59
CA TYR A 11 -41.02 -24.79 -4.68
C TYR A 11 -40.61 -23.70 -3.71
N SER A 12 -40.63 -24.01 -2.40
CA SER A 12 -40.03 -23.16 -1.38
C SER A 12 -38.62 -23.64 -1.11
N LEU A 13 -37.64 -22.74 -1.25
CA LEU A 13 -36.28 -23.03 -0.79
C LEU A 13 -36.29 -23.07 0.75
N ALA A 14 -35.80 -24.16 1.32
CA ALA A 14 -35.65 -24.36 2.76
C ALA A 14 -34.32 -25.07 3.02
N SER A 15 -33.80 -24.98 4.26
CA SER A 15 -32.57 -25.67 4.69
C SER A 15 -31.29 -25.28 3.94
N GLY A 16 -31.20 -24.03 3.46
CA GLY A 16 -29.92 -23.49 3.00
C GLY A 16 -28.93 -23.43 4.17
N THR A 17 -27.70 -23.88 3.95
CA THR A 17 -26.60 -23.80 4.91
C THR A 17 -25.43 -23.17 4.18
N ASP A 18 -24.91 -22.06 4.70
CA ASP A 18 -23.61 -21.54 4.34
C ASP A 18 -22.55 -22.36 5.07
N ASP A 19 -21.52 -22.83 4.37
CA ASP A 19 -20.45 -23.59 5.01
C ASP A 19 -19.71 -22.66 5.98
N TYR A 20 -19.78 -22.95 7.29
CA TYR A 20 -19.55 -21.96 8.35
C TYR A 20 -18.08 -21.63 8.61
N THR A 21 -17.13 -22.34 7.99
CA THR A 21 -15.71 -22.21 8.34
C THR A 21 -14.83 -22.29 7.11
N ILE A 22 -14.44 -21.12 6.59
CA ILE A 22 -13.49 -21.04 5.47
C ILE A 22 -12.12 -21.59 5.88
N THR A 23 -11.60 -22.52 5.07
CA THR A 23 -10.25 -23.05 5.20
C THR A 23 -9.22 -22.12 4.57
N ASN A 24 -7.94 -22.31 4.89
CA ASN A 24 -6.86 -21.53 4.26
C ASN A 24 -6.78 -21.77 2.74
N ALA A 25 -7.15 -22.97 2.27
CA ALA A 25 -7.17 -23.30 0.84
C ALA A 25 -8.28 -22.56 0.09
N GLU A 26 -9.48 -22.49 0.66
CA GLU A 26 -10.60 -21.75 0.06
C GLU A 26 -10.35 -20.25 0.08
N PHE A 27 -9.70 -19.75 1.14
CA PHE A 27 -9.23 -18.37 1.17
C PHE A 27 -8.25 -18.08 0.02
N ALA A 28 -7.27 -18.96 -0.18
CA ALA A 28 -6.34 -18.83 -1.30
C ALA A 28 -7.07 -18.82 -2.65
N THR A 29 -7.98 -19.77 -2.86
CA THR A 29 -8.82 -19.83 -4.08
C THR A 29 -9.62 -18.54 -4.31
N GLY A 30 -10.12 -17.91 -3.25
CA GLY A 30 -10.82 -16.62 -3.35
C GLY A 30 -9.90 -15.48 -3.79
N TYR A 31 -8.65 -15.47 -3.32
CA TYR A 31 -7.67 -14.46 -3.69
C TYR A 31 -7.00 -14.72 -5.05
N ASP A 32 -6.97 -15.97 -5.53
CA ASP A 32 -6.49 -16.33 -6.88
C ASP A 32 -7.26 -15.61 -7.99
N PHE A 33 -8.53 -15.25 -7.77
CA PHE A 33 -9.28 -14.41 -8.73
C PHE A 33 -8.64 -13.04 -8.96
N PHE A 34 -7.84 -12.56 -8.00
CA PHE A 34 -7.08 -11.33 -8.08
C PHE A 34 -5.62 -11.57 -8.46
N ALA A 35 -5.20 -12.78 -8.83
CA ALA A 35 -3.80 -13.07 -9.17
C ALA A 35 -3.42 -12.55 -10.57
N ASP A 36 -4.36 -12.50 -11.51
CA ASP A 36 -4.08 -12.10 -12.89
C ASP A 36 -4.31 -10.59 -13.13
N ALA A 37 -3.23 -9.89 -13.49
CA ALA A 37 -3.24 -8.44 -13.74
C ALA A 37 -3.89 -8.04 -15.06
N GLU A 38 -4.03 -8.97 -16.00
CA GLU A 38 -4.73 -8.70 -17.25
C GLU A 38 -6.26 -8.80 -17.07
N SER A 39 -6.72 -9.75 -16.25
CA SER A 39 -8.14 -9.95 -15.99
C SER A 39 -8.77 -8.93 -15.04
N VAL A 40 -8.04 -8.51 -13.99
CA VAL A 40 -8.58 -7.61 -12.95
C VAL A 40 -7.63 -6.47 -12.68
N ASP A 41 -8.12 -5.24 -12.87
CA ASP A 41 -7.39 -4.03 -12.46
C ASP A 41 -7.65 -3.72 -10.98
N LEU A 42 -6.60 -3.78 -10.16
CA LEU A 42 -6.67 -3.43 -8.75
C LEU A 42 -5.40 -2.69 -8.30
N ALA A 43 -5.55 -1.63 -7.52
CA ALA A 43 -4.42 -0.87 -6.98
C ALA A 43 -4.12 -1.21 -5.51
N LEU A 44 -5.15 -1.55 -4.73
CA LEU A 44 -5.06 -1.78 -3.29
C LEU A 44 -5.69 -3.14 -2.97
N LEU A 45 -4.89 -4.05 -2.42
CA LEU A 45 -5.33 -5.40 -2.06
C LEU A 45 -5.43 -5.51 -0.54
N LEU A 46 -6.64 -5.70 -0.03
CA LEU A 46 -6.91 -5.81 1.41
C LEU A 46 -6.77 -7.26 1.85
N CYS A 47 -6.08 -7.51 2.97
CA CYS A 47 -6.09 -8.82 3.61
C CYS A 47 -7.45 -9.13 4.29
N GLY A 48 -8.19 -8.10 4.71
CA GLY A 48 -9.46 -8.29 5.43
C GLY A 48 -9.23 -8.76 6.88
N PRO A 49 -10.08 -9.63 7.45
CA PRO A 49 -9.84 -10.21 8.78
C PRO A 49 -8.46 -10.88 8.83
N SER A 50 -7.58 -10.48 9.74
CA SER A 50 -6.19 -10.96 9.71
C SER A 50 -6.04 -12.45 9.97
N THR A 51 -7.01 -13.06 10.67
CA THR A 51 -6.99 -14.48 11.02
C THR A 51 -8.20 -15.19 10.43
N THR A 52 -8.08 -16.51 10.29
CA THR A 52 -9.20 -17.42 10.07
C THR A 52 -9.27 -18.40 11.24
N SER A 53 -10.33 -19.19 11.32
CA SER A 53 -10.42 -20.35 12.22
C SER A 53 -9.28 -21.37 12.01
N SER A 54 -8.70 -21.42 10.81
CA SER A 54 -7.60 -22.32 10.44
C SER A 54 -6.22 -21.63 10.44
N ASP A 55 -6.16 -20.32 10.66
CA ASP A 55 -4.95 -19.50 10.72
C ASP A 55 -5.07 -18.49 11.86
N ALA A 56 -4.81 -18.97 13.08
CA ALA A 56 -4.89 -18.17 14.29
C ALA A 56 -3.77 -17.12 14.40
N THR A 57 -2.65 -17.33 13.71
CA THR A 57 -1.49 -16.41 13.63
C THR A 57 -1.64 -15.38 12.51
N GLY A 58 -2.45 -15.67 11.49
CA GLY A 58 -2.73 -14.77 10.36
C GLY A 58 -1.59 -14.64 9.36
N ASP A 59 -0.47 -15.33 9.58
CA ASP A 59 0.78 -15.23 8.83
C ASP A 59 0.68 -15.93 7.48
N THR A 60 0.01 -17.08 7.42
CA THR A 60 -0.21 -17.83 6.17
C THR A 60 -1.03 -16.99 5.20
N LYS A 61 -2.15 -16.45 5.68
CA LYS A 61 -3.01 -15.57 4.89
C LYS A 61 -2.31 -14.28 4.47
N ALA A 62 -1.62 -13.61 5.39
CA ALA A 62 -0.88 -12.40 5.06
C ALA A 62 0.20 -12.65 3.99
N THR A 63 0.97 -13.72 4.14
CA THR A 63 2.01 -14.13 3.16
C THR A 63 1.42 -14.32 1.77
N TYR A 64 0.31 -15.04 1.66
CA TYR A 64 -0.33 -15.31 0.38
C TYR A 64 -0.83 -14.02 -0.33
N VAL A 65 -1.45 -13.11 0.42
CA VAL A 65 -1.88 -11.80 -0.13
C VAL A 65 -0.68 -10.94 -0.55
N MET A 66 0.43 -10.99 0.20
CA MET A 66 1.67 -10.29 -0.15
C MET A 66 2.32 -10.88 -1.40
N ASP A 67 2.27 -12.20 -1.59
CA ASP A 67 2.82 -12.89 -2.76
C ASP A 67 2.08 -12.50 -4.03
N ILE A 68 0.74 -12.41 -3.99
CA ILE A 68 -0.06 -11.92 -5.13
C ILE A 68 0.38 -10.51 -5.53
N ALA A 69 0.45 -9.58 -4.58
CA ALA A 69 0.87 -8.21 -4.86
C ALA A 69 2.31 -8.13 -5.39
N THR A 70 3.20 -8.98 -4.86
CA THR A 70 4.61 -9.05 -5.29
C THR A 70 4.77 -9.64 -6.69
N ALA A 71 3.94 -10.63 -7.05
CA ALA A 71 3.94 -11.25 -8.37
C ALA A 71 3.40 -10.29 -9.44
N ARG A 72 2.25 -9.64 -9.17
CA ARG A 72 1.59 -8.75 -10.13
C ARG A 72 2.28 -7.41 -10.33
N LYS A 73 2.88 -6.86 -9.26
CA LYS A 73 3.60 -5.58 -9.24
C LYS A 73 2.77 -4.33 -9.61
N ASP A 74 1.46 -4.46 -9.76
CA ASP A 74 0.54 -3.36 -10.08
C ASP A 74 -0.32 -2.91 -8.90
N CYS A 75 -0.18 -3.57 -7.74
CA CYS A 75 -0.98 -3.30 -6.55
C CYS A 75 -0.15 -3.36 -5.26
N VAL A 76 -0.73 -2.90 -4.16
CA VAL A 76 -0.12 -2.94 -2.82
C VAL A 76 -1.04 -3.70 -1.86
N ALA A 77 -0.48 -4.69 -1.16
CA ALA A 77 -1.16 -5.45 -0.11
C ALA A 77 -1.18 -4.69 1.23
N PHE A 78 -2.30 -4.72 1.94
CA PHE A 78 -2.45 -4.10 3.26
C PHE A 78 -2.74 -5.17 4.32
N ILE A 79 -1.88 -5.24 5.32
CA ILE A 79 -1.84 -6.30 6.33
C ILE A 79 -1.94 -5.70 7.74
N SER A 80 -2.75 -6.32 8.59
CA SER A 80 -2.77 -6.06 10.03
C SER A 80 -2.39 -7.33 10.79
N PRO A 81 -1.80 -7.25 12.00
CA PRO A 81 -1.45 -8.42 12.81
C PRO A 81 -2.68 -9.23 13.24
N ALA A 82 -2.47 -10.39 13.88
CA ALA A 82 -3.57 -11.18 14.40
C ALA A 82 -4.33 -10.43 15.50
N ASN A 83 -5.62 -10.73 15.67
CA ASN A 83 -6.42 -10.09 16.71
C ASN A 83 -5.83 -10.36 18.10
N ALA A 84 -5.40 -11.60 18.35
CA ALA A 84 -4.81 -12.04 19.62
C ALA A 84 -3.47 -11.37 19.96
N ASP A 85 -2.76 -10.81 18.97
CA ASP A 85 -1.49 -10.11 19.21
C ASP A 85 -1.67 -8.79 19.96
N VAL A 86 -2.86 -8.18 19.82
CA VAL A 86 -3.14 -6.84 20.37
C VAL A 86 -4.40 -6.76 21.21
N VAL A 87 -5.48 -7.47 20.88
CA VAL A 87 -6.74 -7.39 21.62
C VAL A 87 -6.69 -8.28 22.85
N GLY A 88 -7.01 -7.72 24.02
CA GLY A 88 -7.03 -8.46 25.29
C GLY A 88 -5.64 -8.74 25.89
N VAL A 89 -4.57 -8.25 25.27
CA VAL A 89 -3.20 -8.36 25.80
C VAL A 89 -3.00 -7.32 26.90
N ALA A 90 -2.52 -7.76 28.06
CA ALA A 90 -2.50 -6.96 29.29
C ALA A 90 -1.49 -5.79 29.29
N ASN A 91 -0.37 -5.93 28.58
CA ASN A 91 0.68 -4.91 28.57
C ASN A 91 1.10 -4.53 27.14
N ALA A 92 1.46 -3.25 26.97
CA ALA A 92 1.83 -2.68 25.67
C ALA A 92 3.19 -3.14 25.14
N VAL A 93 4.12 -3.57 26.01
CA VAL A 93 5.42 -4.13 25.59
C VAL A 93 5.21 -5.46 24.89
N THR A 94 4.38 -6.36 25.43
CA THR A 94 3.98 -7.62 24.81
C THR A 94 3.23 -7.38 23.51
N GLN A 95 2.29 -6.42 23.47
CA GLN A 95 1.67 -6.02 22.19
C GLN A 95 2.71 -5.59 21.16
N THR A 96 3.72 -4.81 21.57
CA THR A 96 4.82 -4.39 20.68
C THR A 96 5.58 -5.60 20.14
N GLN A 97 6.01 -6.51 21.02
CA GLN A 97 6.79 -7.69 20.65
C GLN A 97 6.00 -8.69 19.79
N ASN A 98 4.70 -8.87 20.06
CA ASN A 98 3.84 -9.71 19.22
C ASN A 98 3.73 -9.16 17.81
N VAL A 99 3.46 -7.86 17.66
CA VAL A 99 3.33 -7.20 16.35
C VAL A 99 4.67 -7.19 15.60
N VAL A 100 5.79 -6.97 16.31
CA VAL A 100 7.14 -7.09 15.75
C VAL A 100 7.40 -8.52 15.26
N GLY A 101 7.12 -9.53 16.09
CA GLY A 101 7.30 -10.93 15.74
C GLY A 101 6.47 -11.37 14.54
N PHE A 102 5.22 -10.93 14.47
CA PHE A 102 4.35 -11.12 13.31
C PHE A 102 4.98 -10.51 12.05
N ALA A 103 5.38 -9.23 12.10
CA ALA A 103 5.94 -8.55 10.94
C ALA A 103 7.27 -9.17 10.48
N ASP A 104 8.16 -9.51 11.41
CA ASP A 104 9.47 -10.11 11.10
C ASP A 104 9.35 -11.53 10.55
N GLY A 105 8.25 -12.23 10.84
CA GLY A 105 7.91 -13.53 10.24
C GLY A 105 7.41 -13.45 8.79
N LEU A 106 6.96 -12.28 8.32
CA LEU A 106 6.41 -12.10 6.97
C LEU A 106 7.50 -11.86 5.92
N PRO A 107 7.24 -12.22 4.64
CA PRO A 107 8.21 -12.00 3.55
C PRO A 107 8.53 -10.51 3.34
N SER A 108 9.76 -10.22 2.93
CA SER A 108 10.19 -8.86 2.62
C SER A 108 9.76 -8.47 1.20
N THR A 109 8.85 -7.50 1.08
CA THR A 109 8.41 -6.95 -0.21
C THR A 109 8.05 -5.48 -0.08
N SER A 110 8.39 -4.69 -1.09
CA SER A 110 7.93 -3.30 -1.18
C SER A 110 6.46 -3.18 -1.58
N TYR A 111 5.81 -4.26 -2.02
CA TYR A 111 4.41 -4.27 -2.48
C TYR A 111 3.43 -4.58 -1.35
N ALA A 112 3.84 -4.42 -0.10
CA ALA A 112 2.96 -4.60 1.05
C ALA A 112 3.17 -3.52 2.11
N VAL A 113 2.18 -3.33 2.97
CA VAL A 113 2.15 -2.37 4.06
C VAL A 113 1.58 -3.07 5.29
N ILE A 114 2.28 -2.96 6.41
CA ILE A 114 1.87 -3.55 7.68
C ILE A 114 1.48 -2.41 8.64
N ASP A 115 0.30 -2.50 9.26
CA ASP A 115 -0.14 -1.61 10.32
C ASP A 115 -0.01 -2.27 11.72
N SER A 116 -0.29 -1.51 12.78
CA SER A 116 -0.06 -1.96 14.15
C SER A 116 -1.25 -2.63 14.84
N GLY A 117 -2.42 -2.84 14.20
CA GLY A 117 -3.48 -3.61 14.85
C GLY A 117 -4.92 -3.23 14.51
N TYR A 118 -5.72 -2.99 15.56
CA TYR A 118 -7.19 -2.96 15.49
C TYR A 118 -7.76 -1.68 16.09
N LYS A 119 -8.81 -1.16 15.45
CA LYS A 119 -9.68 -0.12 16.02
C LYS A 119 -10.95 -0.73 16.60
N TYR A 120 -11.45 -0.10 17.64
CA TYR A 120 -12.78 -0.36 18.17
C TYR A 120 -13.77 0.58 17.50
N MET A 121 -14.81 0.05 16.87
CA MET A 121 -15.84 0.85 16.21
C MET A 121 -17.23 0.28 16.44
N PHE A 122 -18.23 1.15 16.31
CA PHE A 122 -19.64 0.77 16.39
C PHE A 122 -20.10 0.14 15.08
N ASP A 123 -20.62 -1.08 15.15
CA ASP A 123 -21.28 -1.76 14.05
C ASP A 123 -22.78 -1.48 14.10
N LYS A 124 -23.23 -0.56 13.24
CA LYS A 124 -24.63 -0.14 13.15
C LYS A 124 -25.60 -1.26 12.76
N TYR A 125 -25.13 -2.34 12.14
CA TYR A 125 -25.99 -3.40 11.64
C TYR A 125 -26.32 -4.41 12.74
N ASN A 126 -25.36 -4.67 13.63
CA ASN A 126 -25.51 -5.61 14.74
C ASN A 126 -25.72 -4.91 16.10
N ASP A 127 -25.74 -3.57 16.11
CA ASP A 127 -25.88 -2.73 17.32
C ASP A 127 -24.88 -3.08 18.43
N VAL A 128 -23.64 -3.39 18.04
CA VAL A 128 -22.56 -3.75 18.96
C VAL A 128 -21.27 -3.05 18.59
N TYR A 129 -20.39 -2.87 19.57
CA TYR A 129 -19.04 -2.42 19.30
C TYR A 129 -18.11 -3.62 19.09
N ARG A 130 -17.26 -3.54 18.06
CA ARG A 130 -16.32 -4.61 17.70
C ARG A 130 -14.95 -4.09 17.31
N TRP A 131 -13.97 -4.99 17.43
CA TRP A 131 -12.62 -4.80 16.94
C TRP A 131 -12.56 -5.11 15.46
N VAL A 132 -11.98 -4.19 14.69
CA VAL A 132 -11.81 -4.30 13.23
C VAL A 132 -10.33 -4.04 12.89
N PRO A 133 -9.69 -4.87 12.05
CA PRO A 133 -8.30 -4.66 11.67
C PRO A 133 -8.13 -3.37 10.88
N LEU A 134 -6.96 -2.74 11.00
CA LEU A 134 -6.68 -1.43 10.41
C LEU A 134 -6.24 -1.49 8.94
N ASN A 135 -6.13 -2.66 8.32
CA ASN A 135 -5.66 -2.77 6.92
C ASN A 135 -6.61 -2.07 5.95
N GLY A 136 -7.93 -2.18 6.19
CA GLY A 136 -8.95 -1.47 5.44
C GLY A 136 -8.86 0.05 5.64
N ASP A 137 -8.56 0.51 6.85
CA ASP A 137 -8.34 1.93 7.13
C ASP A 137 -7.07 2.44 6.45
N THR A 138 -5.95 1.73 6.58
CA THR A 138 -4.67 2.07 5.96
C THR A 138 -4.79 2.18 4.43
N ALA A 139 -5.46 1.22 3.79
CA ALA A 139 -5.74 1.28 2.37
C ALA A 139 -6.72 2.42 2.02
N GLY A 140 -7.75 2.63 2.84
CA GLY A 140 -8.68 3.75 2.69
C GLY A 140 -7.97 5.11 2.77
N LEU A 141 -6.93 5.24 3.59
CA LEU A 141 -6.08 6.43 3.64
C LEU A 141 -5.26 6.62 2.36
N CYS A 142 -4.78 5.54 1.74
CA CYS A 142 -4.16 5.58 0.41
C CYS A 142 -5.17 6.08 -0.65
N ALA A 143 -6.36 5.47 -0.72
CA ALA A 143 -7.40 5.89 -1.66
C ALA A 143 -7.85 7.35 -1.44
N ARG A 144 -8.01 7.77 -0.17
CA ARG A 144 -8.30 9.16 0.17
C ARG A 144 -7.17 10.09 -0.29
N THR A 145 -5.91 9.71 -0.08
CA THR A 145 -4.75 10.50 -0.49
C THR A 145 -4.76 10.74 -1.99
N ASP A 146 -5.11 9.73 -2.78
CA ASP A 146 -5.24 9.86 -4.23
C ASP A 146 -6.35 10.83 -4.63
N SER A 147 -7.46 10.84 -3.88
CA SER A 147 -8.60 11.72 -4.18
C SER A 147 -8.35 13.20 -3.86
N ILE A 148 -7.52 13.51 -2.85
CA ILE A 148 -7.28 14.88 -2.37
C ILE A 148 -5.90 15.43 -2.76
N ALA A 149 -5.02 14.57 -3.27
CA ALA A 149 -3.66 14.88 -3.69
C ALA A 149 -3.30 13.91 -4.83
N ASP A 150 -2.21 13.16 -4.70
CA ASP A 150 -1.76 12.19 -5.69
C ASP A 150 -1.20 10.94 -5.01
N PRO A 151 -1.10 9.79 -5.72
CA PRO A 151 -0.61 8.54 -5.15
C PRO A 151 0.80 8.56 -4.56
N TRP A 152 1.63 9.52 -4.98
CA TRP A 152 3.00 9.75 -4.49
C TRP A 152 3.11 10.63 -3.25
N PHE A 153 1.99 11.03 -2.66
CA PHE A 153 1.99 11.62 -1.32
C PHE A 153 1.86 10.53 -0.26
N SER A 154 2.55 10.73 0.86
CA SER A 154 2.45 9.81 1.99
C SER A 154 1.03 9.83 2.56
N PRO A 155 0.40 8.66 2.77
CA PRO A 155 -0.93 8.56 3.38
C PRO A 155 -0.89 8.73 4.90
N GLY A 156 0.32 8.78 5.50
CA GLY A 156 0.51 8.91 6.93
C GLY A 156 0.52 10.37 7.44
N GLY A 157 0.64 10.48 8.76
CA GLY A 157 0.76 11.75 9.47
C GLY A 157 -0.54 12.54 9.59
N PHE A 158 -0.48 13.70 10.25
CA PHE A 158 -1.67 14.45 10.64
C PHE A 158 -2.49 15.03 9.48
N ASN A 159 -1.86 15.25 8.32
CA ASN A 159 -2.53 15.85 7.16
C ASN A 159 -3.45 14.86 6.42
N ARG A 160 -3.03 13.59 6.30
CA ARG A 160 -3.71 12.59 5.47
C ARG A 160 -4.11 11.34 6.24
N GLY A 161 -3.34 10.94 7.25
CA GLY A 161 -3.46 9.69 7.98
C GLY A 161 -4.54 9.61 9.05
N GLN A 162 -5.54 10.51 9.04
CA GLN A 162 -6.60 10.54 10.05
C GLN A 162 -7.60 9.40 9.85
N ILE A 163 -7.61 8.44 10.77
CA ILE A 163 -8.50 7.28 10.79
C ILE A 163 -9.85 7.68 11.40
N ARG A 164 -10.92 7.33 10.69
CA ARG A 164 -12.30 7.68 11.06
C ARG A 164 -13.00 6.51 11.74
N GLY A 165 -13.99 6.85 12.57
CA GLY A 165 -14.87 5.86 13.23
C GLY A 165 -14.18 5.03 14.32
N ALA A 166 -12.94 5.36 14.70
CA ALA A 166 -12.25 4.74 15.82
C ALA A 166 -12.72 5.38 17.14
N VAL A 167 -13.27 4.56 18.04
CA VAL A 167 -13.62 4.94 19.42
C VAL A 167 -12.38 4.84 20.31
N LYS A 168 -11.61 3.76 20.12
CA LYS A 168 -10.30 3.52 20.76
C LYS A 168 -9.48 2.53 19.93
N LEU A 169 -8.21 2.41 20.26
CA LEU A 169 -7.30 1.40 19.69
C LEU A 169 -7.10 0.24 20.65
N ALA A 170 -6.85 -0.96 20.13
CA ALA A 170 -6.48 -2.12 20.93
C ALA A 170 -5.09 -1.93 21.54
N TYR A 171 -4.21 -1.31 20.76
CA TYR A 171 -2.83 -1.01 21.10
C TYR A 171 -2.54 0.42 20.67
N ASN A 172 -2.21 1.28 21.64
CA ASN A 172 -1.83 2.68 21.39
C ASN A 172 -0.35 2.87 21.77
N PRO A 173 0.59 2.80 20.81
CA PRO A 173 2.02 2.74 21.10
C PRO A 173 2.59 4.08 21.57
N THR A 174 3.40 4.01 22.63
CA THR A 174 4.27 5.10 23.09
C THR A 174 5.40 5.36 22.09
N GLN A 175 6.15 6.45 22.26
CA GLN A 175 7.23 6.80 21.32
C GLN A 175 8.27 5.69 21.16
N LEU A 176 8.79 5.14 22.27
CA LEU A 176 9.78 4.06 22.23
C LEU A 176 9.24 2.84 21.47
N GLN A 177 7.98 2.49 21.69
CA GLN A 177 7.33 1.38 21.00
C GLN A 177 7.11 1.66 19.51
N ARG A 178 6.77 2.91 19.14
CA ARG A 178 6.70 3.31 17.72
C ARG A 178 8.05 3.18 17.04
N ASP A 179 9.13 3.56 17.72
CA ASP A 179 10.48 3.43 17.18
C ASP A 179 10.86 1.96 16.96
N GLU A 180 10.45 1.05 17.86
CA GLU A 180 10.60 -0.40 17.69
C GLU A 180 9.79 -0.94 16.51
N LEU A 181 8.47 -0.65 16.47
CA LEU A 181 7.59 -1.04 15.36
C LEU A 181 8.14 -0.57 14.01
N TYR A 182 8.61 0.67 13.95
CA TYR A 182 9.08 1.26 12.71
C TYR A 182 10.42 0.67 12.25
N LYS A 183 11.29 0.23 13.16
CA LYS A 183 12.48 -0.56 12.82
C LYS A 183 12.06 -1.87 12.16
N SER A 184 11.07 -2.54 12.73
CA SER A 184 10.44 -3.75 12.17
C SER A 184 9.35 -3.46 11.15
N ARG A 185 9.48 -2.38 10.35
CA ARG A 185 8.68 -2.11 9.13
C ARG A 185 7.15 -2.10 9.34
N VAL A 186 6.70 -1.87 10.57
CA VAL A 186 5.30 -1.68 10.93
C VAL A 186 4.98 -0.19 11.02
N ASN A 187 3.84 0.21 10.46
CA ASN A 187 3.33 1.56 10.55
C ASN A 187 2.43 1.68 11.78
N PRO A 188 2.87 2.40 12.83
CA PRO A 188 2.07 2.53 14.03
C PRO A 188 0.82 3.37 13.78
N VAL A 189 -0.31 2.93 14.30
CA VAL A 189 -1.53 3.72 14.42
C VAL A 189 -1.66 4.20 15.85
N VAL A 190 -1.86 5.50 16.03
CA VAL A 190 -1.72 6.17 17.33
C VAL A 190 -2.90 7.09 17.56
N ALA A 191 -3.50 7.01 18.75
CA ALA A 191 -4.48 7.99 19.21
C ALA A 191 -3.77 9.08 20.00
N PHE A 192 -3.68 10.27 19.41
CA PHE A 192 -3.08 11.46 20.02
C PHE A 192 -4.17 12.31 20.69
N PRO A 193 -4.01 12.71 21.97
CA PRO A 193 -4.95 13.59 22.65
C PRO A 193 -5.19 14.89 21.86
N GLY A 194 -6.47 15.18 21.56
CA GLY A 194 -6.87 16.37 20.79
C GLY A 194 -6.54 16.36 19.29
N GLN A 195 -5.87 15.31 18.78
CA GLN A 195 -5.46 15.21 17.37
C GLN A 195 -6.02 13.98 16.63
N GLY A 196 -6.79 13.14 17.34
CA GLY A 196 -7.47 11.99 16.76
C GLY A 196 -6.59 10.74 16.63
N THR A 197 -7.09 9.77 15.86
CA THR A 197 -6.38 8.51 15.58
C THR A 197 -5.68 8.62 14.23
N VAL A 198 -4.38 8.36 14.19
CA VAL A 198 -3.52 8.67 13.04
C VAL A 198 -2.65 7.48 12.67
N LEU A 199 -2.60 7.15 11.36
CA LEU A 199 -1.54 6.34 10.79
C LEU A 199 -0.23 7.13 10.82
N PHE A 200 0.67 6.75 11.72
CA PHE A 200 1.89 7.47 12.05
C PHE A 200 3.13 6.79 11.46
N GLY A 201 3.05 6.38 10.19
CA GLY A 201 4.14 5.78 9.43
C GLY A 201 3.79 5.65 7.96
N ASP A 202 4.82 5.44 7.13
CA ASP A 202 4.68 5.21 5.69
C ASP A 202 5.68 4.22 5.10
N LYS A 203 6.14 3.26 5.91
CA LYS A 203 7.01 2.17 5.46
C LYS A 203 6.24 1.13 4.65
N THR A 204 6.91 0.60 3.63
CA THR A 204 6.53 -0.67 3.03
C THR A 204 7.06 -1.83 3.86
N ALA A 205 6.61 -3.03 3.54
CA ALA A 205 7.08 -4.28 4.10
C ALA A 205 8.46 -4.69 3.53
N GLN A 206 9.32 -3.75 3.14
CA GLN A 206 10.68 -4.06 2.69
C GLN A 206 11.67 -3.98 3.85
N SER A 207 12.47 -5.03 4.06
CA SER A 207 13.44 -5.07 5.17
C SER A 207 14.74 -4.32 4.86
N LYS A 208 15.18 -4.32 3.59
CA LYS A 208 16.40 -3.62 3.15
C LYS A 208 16.09 -2.16 2.80
N PRO A 209 16.82 -1.17 3.36
CA PRO A 209 16.68 0.23 2.97
C PRO A 209 16.83 0.40 1.45
N SER A 210 15.86 1.03 0.81
CA SER A 210 15.90 1.33 -0.62
C SER A 210 14.97 2.50 -0.92
N ALA A 211 14.96 2.99 -2.17
CA ALA A 211 13.97 3.99 -2.58
C ALA A 211 12.51 3.52 -2.37
N PHE A 212 12.27 2.21 -2.39
CA PHE A 212 10.95 1.60 -2.29
C PHE A 212 10.56 1.19 -0.85
N ASP A 213 11.33 1.61 0.15
CA ASP A 213 10.99 1.40 1.55
C ASP A 213 9.83 2.29 2.04
N ARG A 214 9.32 3.18 1.17
CA ARG A 214 8.17 4.07 1.43
C ARG A 214 6.98 3.79 0.53
N ILE A 215 5.80 3.86 1.14
CA ILE A 215 4.50 3.73 0.47
C ILE A 215 4.40 4.72 -0.68
N ASN A 216 4.77 5.98 -0.45
CA ASN A 216 4.61 7.04 -1.43
C ASN A 216 5.48 6.82 -2.69
N VAL A 217 6.71 6.33 -2.52
CA VAL A 217 7.59 6.01 -3.66
C VAL A 217 7.14 4.75 -4.39
N ARG A 218 6.75 3.69 -3.68
CA ARG A 218 6.23 2.49 -4.34
C ARG A 218 4.99 2.80 -5.19
N ARG A 219 4.04 3.55 -4.62
CA ARG A 219 2.80 3.92 -5.31
C ARG A 219 3.04 4.85 -6.49
N LEU A 220 4.02 5.76 -6.40
CA LEU A 220 4.49 6.54 -7.55
C LEU A 220 4.91 5.62 -8.70
N PHE A 221 5.79 4.66 -8.42
CA PHE A 221 6.30 3.76 -9.47
C PHE A 221 5.22 2.88 -10.07
N ILE A 222 4.26 2.40 -9.28
CA ILE A 222 3.09 1.67 -9.82
C ILE A 222 2.33 2.53 -10.84
N VAL A 223 2.07 3.81 -10.55
CA VAL A 223 1.40 4.73 -11.48
C VAL A 223 2.23 4.98 -12.73
N LEU A 224 3.54 5.19 -12.57
CA LEU A 224 4.46 5.43 -13.68
C LEU A 224 4.53 4.20 -14.61
N GLU A 225 4.79 3.02 -14.04
CA GLU A 225 4.93 1.75 -14.78
C GLU A 225 3.63 1.39 -15.51
N LYS A 226 2.47 1.54 -14.85
CA LYS A 226 1.17 1.26 -15.46
C LYS A 226 0.86 2.19 -16.63
N THR A 227 1.11 3.49 -16.46
CA THR A 227 0.84 4.49 -17.52
C THR A 227 1.78 4.31 -18.71
N VAL A 228 3.07 4.12 -18.44
CA VAL A 228 4.08 3.91 -19.49
C VAL A 228 3.87 2.57 -20.21
N SER A 229 3.54 1.49 -19.48
CA SER A 229 3.22 0.19 -20.10
C SER A 229 2.05 0.30 -21.06
N THR A 230 1.02 1.08 -20.70
CA THR A 230 -0.12 1.34 -21.60
C THR A 230 0.30 2.04 -22.88
N ALA A 231 1.22 3.01 -22.82
CA ALA A 231 1.79 3.63 -24.01
C ALA A 231 2.64 2.65 -24.83
N ALA A 232 3.42 1.80 -24.17
CA ALA A 232 4.27 0.79 -24.81
C ALA A 232 3.47 -0.30 -25.55
N LYS A 233 2.22 -0.59 -25.16
CA LYS A 233 1.38 -1.59 -25.85
C LYS A 233 1.16 -1.27 -27.33
N PHE A 234 1.00 0.00 -27.67
CA PHE A 234 0.82 0.44 -29.07
C PHE A 234 2.12 0.42 -29.88
N GLN A 235 3.24 0.15 -29.21
CA GLN A 235 4.55 0.07 -29.85
C GLN A 235 4.88 -1.34 -30.35
N LEU A 236 4.14 -2.35 -29.88
CA LEU A 236 4.34 -3.73 -30.25
C LEU A 236 3.96 -3.96 -31.71
N PHE A 237 4.80 -4.66 -32.46
CA PHE A 237 4.66 -4.97 -33.90
C PHE A 237 4.86 -3.80 -34.88
N GLU A 238 5.15 -2.59 -34.39
CA GLU A 238 5.58 -1.48 -35.23
C GLU A 238 7.08 -1.56 -35.58
N PHE A 239 7.52 -0.79 -36.58
CA PHE A 239 8.94 -0.75 -36.97
C PHE A 239 9.80 -0.09 -35.88
N ASN A 240 10.95 -0.68 -35.52
CA ASN A 240 11.93 -0.01 -34.64
C ASN A 240 12.78 0.98 -35.45
N ASP A 241 12.20 2.12 -35.77
CA ASP A 241 12.87 3.25 -36.41
C ASP A 241 12.84 4.53 -35.53
N GLU A 242 13.51 5.59 -35.98
CA GLU A 242 13.56 6.83 -35.21
C GLU A 242 12.20 7.52 -35.08
N TYR A 243 11.33 7.38 -36.07
CA TYR A 243 9.99 7.97 -36.02
C TYR A 243 9.20 7.38 -34.86
N THR A 244 9.24 6.07 -34.77
CA THR A 244 8.54 5.26 -33.78
C THR A 244 9.09 5.51 -32.38
N ARG A 245 10.42 5.53 -32.22
CA ARG A 245 11.07 5.90 -30.96
C ARG A 245 10.75 7.32 -30.51
N ALA A 246 10.75 8.29 -31.44
CA ALA A 246 10.37 9.67 -31.15
C ALA A 246 8.91 9.78 -30.71
N ASN A 247 8.00 9.04 -31.35
CA ASN A 247 6.60 8.97 -30.93
C ASN A 247 6.46 8.44 -29.50
N PHE A 248 7.16 7.37 -29.13
CA PHE A 248 7.17 6.87 -27.75
C PHE A 248 7.65 7.94 -26.75
N ARG A 249 8.77 8.62 -27.04
CA ARG A 249 9.26 9.72 -26.18
C ARG A 249 8.23 10.86 -26.06
N ASN A 250 7.59 11.23 -27.17
CA ASN A 250 6.55 12.26 -27.20
C ASN A 250 5.28 11.89 -26.40
N LEU A 251 5.05 10.60 -26.13
CA LEU A 251 3.98 10.15 -25.24
C LEU A 251 4.41 10.16 -23.76
N VAL A 252 5.62 9.69 -23.47
CA VAL A 252 6.08 9.49 -22.09
C VAL A 252 6.57 10.78 -21.43
N GLU A 253 7.32 11.62 -22.15
CA GLU A 253 7.89 12.84 -21.56
C GLU A 253 6.84 13.82 -21.04
N PRO A 254 5.75 14.15 -21.77
CA PRO A 254 4.73 15.06 -21.25
C PRO A 254 4.08 14.54 -19.97
N PHE A 255 3.84 13.24 -19.87
CA PHE A 255 3.33 12.60 -18.66
C PHE A 255 4.30 12.77 -17.48
N LEU A 256 5.60 12.50 -17.68
CA LEU A 256 6.60 12.69 -16.62
C LEU A 256 6.77 14.18 -16.22
N ARG A 257 6.64 15.12 -17.17
CA ARG A 257 6.61 16.56 -16.88
C ARG A 257 5.41 16.93 -16.01
N ASP A 258 4.24 16.36 -16.27
CA ASP A 258 3.06 16.58 -15.43
C ASP A 258 3.24 16.01 -14.02
N VAL A 259 3.78 14.79 -13.88
CA VAL A 259 4.14 14.21 -12.58
C VAL A 259 5.17 15.08 -11.84
N GLN A 260 6.15 15.64 -12.54
CA GLN A 260 7.12 16.59 -11.99
C GLN A 260 6.44 17.88 -11.50
N GLY A 261 5.55 18.46 -12.31
CA GLY A 261 4.77 19.66 -11.96
C GLY A 261 3.89 19.46 -10.72
N ARG A 262 3.38 18.23 -10.53
CA ARG A 262 2.62 17.79 -9.34
C ARG A 262 3.48 17.23 -8.21
N ARG A 263 4.79 17.46 -8.26
CA ARG A 263 5.76 17.15 -7.19
C ARG A 263 5.95 15.65 -6.90
N GLY A 264 5.68 14.78 -7.88
CA GLY A 264 5.98 13.35 -7.75
C GLY A 264 7.46 13.04 -7.93
N VAL A 265 8.12 13.74 -8.85
CA VAL A 265 9.53 13.57 -9.17
C VAL A 265 10.25 14.91 -9.15
N THR A 266 11.53 14.91 -8.79
CA THR A 266 12.37 16.11 -8.88
C THR A 266 12.98 16.25 -10.27
N ASP A 267 13.28 15.12 -10.90
CA ASP A 267 13.97 15.05 -12.19
C ASP A 267 13.68 13.70 -12.86
N PHE A 268 13.75 13.67 -14.19
CA PHE A 268 13.57 12.46 -14.98
C PHE A 268 14.33 12.55 -16.31
N ALA A 269 14.63 11.40 -16.90
CA ALA A 269 15.17 11.30 -18.25
C ALA A 269 14.56 10.09 -18.97
N VAL A 270 14.27 10.24 -20.26
CA VAL A 270 13.78 9.16 -21.13
C VAL A 270 14.79 8.98 -22.25
N VAL A 271 15.43 7.81 -22.30
CA VAL A 271 16.34 7.43 -23.38
C VAL A 271 15.66 6.35 -24.20
N CYS A 272 15.35 6.65 -25.45
CA CYS A 272 14.76 5.71 -26.39
C CYS A 272 15.18 6.16 -27.77
N ASP A 273 16.44 5.95 -28.13
CA ASP A 273 17.04 6.46 -29.36
C ASP A 273 18.11 5.46 -29.86
N GLY A 274 18.94 5.88 -30.82
CA GLY A 274 20.01 5.02 -31.35
C GLY A 274 21.09 4.63 -30.33
N SER A 275 21.19 5.28 -29.16
CA SER A 275 22.17 4.91 -28.12
C SER A 275 21.81 3.62 -27.40
N ASN A 276 20.52 3.35 -27.19
CA ASN A 276 20.03 2.12 -26.54
C ASN A 276 19.29 1.16 -27.50
N ASN A 277 18.92 1.61 -28.70
CA ASN A 277 18.44 0.77 -29.79
C ASN A 277 19.54 0.62 -30.86
N THR A 278 20.61 -0.09 -30.50
CA THR A 278 21.72 -0.41 -31.42
C THR A 278 21.27 -1.38 -32.52
N ALA A 279 22.09 -1.56 -33.56
CA ALA A 279 21.82 -2.52 -34.63
C ALA A 279 21.52 -3.93 -34.08
N ASP A 280 22.31 -4.42 -33.12
CA ASP A 280 22.07 -5.73 -32.49
C ASP A 280 20.71 -5.83 -31.77
N VAL A 281 20.22 -4.74 -31.18
CA VAL A 281 18.90 -4.71 -30.51
C VAL A 281 17.79 -4.78 -31.56
N ILE A 282 17.93 -4.02 -32.65
CA ILE A 282 16.99 -4.00 -33.76
C ILE A 282 16.96 -5.35 -34.47
N ASP A 283 18.12 -5.97 -34.73
CA ASP A 283 18.24 -7.27 -35.40
C ASP A 283 17.66 -8.41 -34.54
N ARG A 284 17.59 -8.24 -33.21
CA ARG A 284 16.87 -9.14 -32.29
C ARG A 284 15.37 -8.84 -32.18
N ASN A 285 14.84 -7.89 -32.95
CA ASN A 285 13.46 -7.41 -32.88
C ASN A 285 13.07 -6.89 -31.48
N GLU A 286 14.03 -6.29 -30.76
CA GLU A 286 13.80 -5.65 -29.48
C GLU A 286 13.54 -4.15 -29.65
N PHE A 287 12.78 -3.57 -28.72
CA PHE A 287 12.62 -2.12 -28.56
C PHE A 287 13.02 -1.76 -27.13
N ARG A 288 13.94 -0.80 -26.97
CA ARG A 288 14.45 -0.39 -25.65
C ARG A 288 14.08 1.05 -25.33
N ALA A 289 13.56 1.24 -24.14
CA ALA A 289 13.30 2.54 -23.55
C ALA A 289 13.74 2.54 -22.09
N ASP A 290 14.75 3.34 -21.77
CA ASP A 290 15.27 3.49 -20.42
C ASP A 290 14.67 4.76 -19.81
N ILE A 291 13.99 4.61 -18.67
CA ILE A 291 13.30 5.69 -17.99
C ILE A 291 13.92 5.86 -16.61
N PHE A 292 14.57 7.00 -16.40
CA PHE A 292 15.24 7.35 -15.15
C PHE A 292 14.39 8.36 -14.38
N VAL A 293 14.19 8.12 -13.09
CA VAL A 293 13.32 8.94 -12.25
C VAL A 293 13.97 9.20 -10.89
N LYS A 294 13.94 10.46 -10.44
CA LYS A 294 14.30 10.85 -9.07
C LYS A 294 13.02 11.16 -8.28
N PRO A 295 12.51 10.23 -7.45
CA PRO A 295 11.24 10.43 -6.75
C PRO A 295 11.37 11.39 -5.58
N ASN A 296 10.31 12.15 -5.31
CA ASN A 296 10.21 12.94 -4.08
C ASN A 296 10.01 12.03 -2.87
N ARG A 297 10.72 12.30 -1.78
CA ARG A 297 10.66 11.52 -0.53
C ARG A 297 9.85 12.24 0.53
N SER A 298 9.14 11.49 1.35
CA SER A 298 8.39 12.01 2.50
C SER A 298 9.32 12.36 3.67
N ILE A 299 8.95 13.40 4.42
CA ILE A 299 9.62 13.78 5.67
C ILE A 299 9.08 12.88 6.78
N ASN A 300 9.97 12.14 7.44
CA ASN A 300 9.62 11.24 8.55
C ASN A 300 10.25 11.65 9.89
N PHE A 301 11.28 12.50 9.85
CA PHE A 301 11.98 12.98 11.04
C PHE A 301 12.08 14.51 10.99
N ILE A 302 11.73 15.15 12.09
CA ILE A 302 11.87 16.60 12.28
C ILE A 302 12.68 16.80 13.55
N GLN A 303 13.86 17.40 13.42
CA GLN A 303 14.68 17.82 14.55
C GLN A 303 14.49 19.33 14.73
N LEU A 304 14.08 19.73 15.93
CA LEU A 304 13.96 21.14 16.32
C LEU A 304 14.98 21.42 17.42
N ASN A 305 15.94 22.30 17.13
CA ASN A 305 16.95 22.71 18.11
C ASN A 305 16.56 24.09 18.64
N PHE A 306 16.33 24.20 19.95
CA PHE A 306 16.09 25.47 20.62
C PHE A 306 17.37 25.91 21.33
N VAL A 307 17.92 27.05 20.93
CA VAL A 307 19.13 27.62 21.54
C VAL A 307 18.80 29.00 22.11
N ALA A 308 18.94 29.14 23.43
CA ALA A 308 18.83 30.43 24.09
C ALA A 308 20.22 31.09 24.09
N THR A 309 20.40 32.11 23.26
CA THR A 309 21.65 32.87 23.19
C THR A 309 21.62 34.05 24.17
N ARG A 310 22.80 34.52 24.59
CA ARG A 310 22.91 35.77 25.37
C ARG A 310 22.55 36.95 24.45
N THR A 311 21.97 38.00 25.01
CA THR A 311 21.51 39.20 24.27
C THR A 311 22.57 39.83 23.35
N GLY A 312 23.87 39.67 23.67
CA GLY A 312 24.98 40.20 22.87
C GLY A 312 25.58 39.22 21.85
N VAL A 313 25.07 38.00 21.72
CA VAL A 313 25.59 36.99 20.78
C VAL A 313 24.70 36.96 19.54
N ALA A 314 25.31 37.16 18.38
CA ALA A 314 24.57 37.12 17.12
C ALA A 314 24.16 35.69 16.78
N PHE A 315 22.92 35.48 16.34
CA PHE A 315 22.44 34.14 15.98
C PHE A 315 23.27 33.48 14.87
N SER A 316 23.93 34.27 14.01
CA SER A 316 24.86 33.77 13.00
C SER A 316 26.09 33.06 13.57
N GLU A 317 26.52 33.40 14.80
CA GLU A 317 27.64 32.74 15.48
C GLU A 317 27.23 31.39 16.07
N VAL A 318 25.93 31.14 16.20
CA VAL A 318 25.35 29.96 16.87
C VAL A 318 24.71 29.00 15.87
N ALA A 319 24.18 29.49 14.76
CA ALA A 319 23.49 28.69 13.73
C ALA A 319 24.44 27.94 12.77
N GLY A 320 25.75 28.17 12.85
CA GLY A 320 26.77 27.52 12.01
C GLY A 320 27.68 26.52 12.72
N ALA A 321 27.40 26.20 13.98
CA ALA A 321 28.17 25.29 14.84
C ALA A 321 27.48 23.93 15.04
#